data_AF-A0A1Y4FQC1-F1
#
_entry.id   AF-A0A1Y4FQC1-F1
#
_cell.length_a   1.000
_cell.length_b   1.000
_cell.length_c   1.000
_cell.angle_alpha   90.00
_cell.angle_beta   90.00
_cell.angle_gamma   90.00
#
_symmetry.space_group_name_H-M   'P 1'
#
loop_
_entity.id
_entity.type
_entity.pdbx_description
1 polymer ?
#
loop_
_entity_poly.entity_id
_entity_poly.type
_entity_poly.pdbx_seq_one_letter_code
_entity_poly.pdbx_strand_id
1 'polypeptide(L)'
;MRRVSILGDSVSTFEGCVPEGFRVYYEGERRHATGVELPSDTWWAQVISGMGGVPWSVGAYSGSLVEGAGFPAGESVERVAALARDGVAPDVVLVFMGINDYGWGGAAAQAAGRGNAVPSCLDLANVEPQAPGLADASAAKLFEAAYERMLMRILGAYPQAAVRCCTLCPGRVVGCDRSTFAYNLRGVPIDRYNDAIRAAAARAGCSVVDIAALGFDYEAVDGTHPTARGMRQLAMLMLRAMGLADDAVVAETGAPRSHRSCEEPCVGCEHAASTGSAWLCVCRR
;
A
#
# COMPACT_ATOMS: atom_id res chain seq x y z
N MET A 1 -17.54 19.99 -4.74
CA MET A 1 -16.20 19.43 -4.51
C MET A 1 -16.24 17.93 -4.82
N ARG A 2 -15.15 17.34 -5.33
CA ARG A 2 -15.11 15.91 -5.67
C ARG A 2 -14.99 15.07 -4.40
N ARG A 3 -15.85 14.05 -4.25
CA ARG A 3 -15.81 13.03 -3.21
C ARG A 3 -14.70 12.04 -3.51
N VAL A 4 -13.69 11.93 -2.65
CA VAL A 4 -12.55 11.05 -2.87
C VAL A 4 -12.53 9.94 -1.84
N SER A 5 -12.60 8.69 -2.30
CA SER A 5 -12.44 7.50 -1.46
C SER A 5 -11.07 6.87 -1.64
N ILE A 6 -10.61 6.17 -0.60
CA ILE A 6 -9.33 5.47 -0.56
C ILE A 6 -9.57 3.97 -0.52
N LEU A 7 -8.93 3.22 -1.41
CA LEU A 7 -8.75 1.78 -1.26
C LEU A 7 -7.28 1.53 -0.92
N GLY A 8 -7.00 1.03 0.28
CA GLY A 8 -5.62 0.92 0.75
C GLY A 8 -5.35 -0.20 1.75
N ASP A 9 -4.11 -0.32 2.19
CA ASP A 9 -3.73 -1.24 3.27
C ASP A 9 -3.44 -0.47 4.57
N SER A 10 -2.57 -1.00 5.44
CA SER A 10 -2.20 -0.40 6.73
C SER A 10 -1.71 1.04 6.61
N VAL A 11 -0.97 1.36 5.54
CA VAL A 11 -0.42 2.72 5.30
C VAL A 11 -1.52 3.76 5.14
N SER A 12 -2.74 3.33 4.79
CA SER A 12 -3.89 4.22 4.56
C SER A 12 -4.90 4.23 5.71
N THR A 13 -4.70 3.43 6.76
CA THR A 13 -5.64 3.36 7.89
C THR A 13 -5.47 4.53 8.85
N PHE A 14 -6.53 4.92 9.54
CA PHE A 14 -6.47 5.80 10.71
C PHE A 14 -7.70 5.54 11.59
N GLU A 15 -7.51 5.52 12.91
CA GLU A 15 -8.58 5.27 13.88
C GLU A 15 -9.77 6.22 13.70
N GLY A 16 -10.98 5.67 13.64
CA GLY A 16 -12.21 6.44 13.41
C GLY A 16 -12.41 6.94 11.97
N CYS A 17 -11.52 6.62 11.04
CA CYS A 17 -11.65 7.00 9.62
C CYS A 17 -11.98 5.83 8.69
N VAL A 18 -11.75 4.58 9.12
CA VAL A 18 -12.11 3.36 8.36
C VAL A 18 -13.44 2.77 8.86
N PRO A 19 -14.11 1.91 8.07
CA PRO A 19 -15.34 1.23 8.51
C PRO A 19 -15.17 0.43 9.81
N GLU A 20 -16.25 0.32 10.59
CA GLU A 20 -16.26 -0.48 11.80
C GLU A 20 -15.87 -1.94 11.52
N GLY A 21 -15.05 -2.53 12.39
CA GLY A 21 -14.52 -3.89 12.24
C GLY A 21 -13.34 -4.02 11.26
N PHE A 22 -12.96 -2.97 10.54
CA PHE A 22 -11.75 -2.99 9.72
C PHE A 22 -10.52 -2.77 10.61
N ARG A 23 -9.47 -3.56 10.40
CA ARG A 23 -8.27 -3.44 11.22
C ARG A 23 -7.53 -2.15 10.92
N VAL A 24 -7.11 -1.44 11.96
CA VAL A 24 -6.37 -0.18 11.87
C VAL A 24 -4.90 -0.41 12.26
N TYR A 25 -3.98 0.29 11.60
CA TYR A 25 -2.59 0.39 12.03
C TYR A 25 -2.37 1.62 12.90
N TYR A 26 -2.81 2.80 12.44
CA TYR A 26 -2.66 4.07 13.17
C TYR A 26 -3.75 4.23 14.24
N GLU A 27 -3.58 3.53 15.34
CA GLU A 27 -4.44 3.56 16.54
C GLU A 27 -3.59 3.48 17.82
N GLY A 28 -4.11 4.02 18.93
CA GLY A 28 -3.44 3.98 20.24
C GLY A 28 -1.97 4.42 20.22
N GLU A 29 -1.10 3.65 20.86
CA GLU A 29 0.35 3.92 20.97
C GLU A 29 1.06 4.10 19.62
N ARG A 30 0.56 3.48 18.54
CA ARG A 30 1.18 3.61 17.21
C ARG A 30 1.04 5.02 16.64
N ARG A 31 -0.01 5.76 17.01
CA ARG A 31 -0.17 7.17 16.60
C ARG A 31 0.95 8.02 17.20
N HIS A 32 1.20 7.87 18.50
CA HIS A 32 2.30 8.55 19.18
C HIS A 32 3.68 8.10 18.66
N ALA A 33 3.89 6.79 18.48
CA ALA A 33 5.16 6.25 17.99
C ALA A 33 5.52 6.71 16.56
N THR A 34 4.51 6.93 15.71
CA THR A 34 4.71 7.42 14.33
C THR A 34 4.62 8.94 14.21
N GLY A 35 4.10 9.62 15.24
CA GLY A 35 3.75 11.03 15.23
C GLY A 35 2.51 11.36 14.38
N VAL A 36 1.81 10.37 13.83
CA VAL A 36 0.57 10.56 13.06
C VAL A 36 -0.59 10.66 14.05
N GLU A 37 -0.92 11.87 14.48
CA GLU A 37 -1.84 12.09 15.59
C GLU A 37 -3.24 12.50 15.15
N LEU A 38 -3.41 13.06 13.95
CA LEU A 38 -4.69 13.52 13.42
C LEU A 38 -4.99 12.88 12.05
N PRO A 39 -6.28 12.76 11.66
CA PRO A 39 -6.63 12.33 10.30
C PRO A 39 -5.97 13.20 9.22
N SER A 40 -5.80 14.50 9.48
CA SER A 40 -5.12 15.44 8.58
C SER A 40 -3.64 15.14 8.37
N ASP A 41 -3.00 14.38 9.26
CA ASP A 41 -1.61 13.99 9.13
C ASP A 41 -1.42 12.85 8.13
N THR A 42 -2.48 12.13 7.78
CA THR A 42 -2.41 11.02 6.82
C THR A 42 -2.09 11.51 5.42
N TRP A 43 -1.43 10.67 4.62
CA TRP A 43 -1.11 11.00 3.23
C TRP A 43 -2.38 11.32 2.43
N TRP A 44 -3.46 10.56 2.66
CA TRP A 44 -4.68 10.67 1.87
C TRP A 44 -5.42 11.96 2.18
N ALA A 45 -5.48 12.41 3.43
CA ALA A 45 -6.14 13.67 3.75
C ALA A 45 -5.44 14.85 3.07
N GLN A 46 -4.11 14.82 3.07
CA GLN A 46 -3.27 15.83 2.43
C GLN A 46 -3.41 15.82 0.89
N VAL A 47 -3.37 14.64 0.26
CA VAL A 47 -3.57 14.49 -1.19
C VAL A 47 -4.97 14.95 -1.60
N ILE A 48 -6.01 14.55 -0.87
CA ILE A 48 -7.38 14.95 -1.15
C ILE A 48 -7.54 16.47 -1.04
N SER A 49 -6.95 17.09 -0.02
CA SER A 49 -6.92 18.54 0.13
C SER A 49 -6.20 19.22 -1.04
N GLY A 50 -5.02 18.73 -1.44
CA GLY A 50 -4.26 19.24 -2.58
C GLY A 50 -4.97 19.08 -3.93
N MET A 51 -5.88 18.11 -4.04
CA MET A 51 -6.76 17.94 -5.21
C MET A 51 -7.99 18.86 -5.20
N GLY A 52 -8.21 19.65 -4.13
CA GLY A 52 -9.45 20.40 -3.92
C GLY A 52 -10.68 19.50 -3.70
N GLY A 53 -10.45 18.26 -3.26
CA GLY A 53 -11.47 17.27 -2.97
C GLY A 53 -11.92 17.29 -1.51
N VAL A 54 -12.84 16.39 -1.17
CA VAL A 54 -13.25 16.11 0.21
C VAL A 54 -13.14 14.61 0.49
N PRO A 55 -12.63 14.20 1.68
CA PRO A 55 -12.61 12.80 2.05
C PRO A 55 -14.02 12.22 2.09
N TRP A 56 -14.20 11.06 1.46
CA TRP A 56 -15.51 10.41 1.35
C TRP A 56 -15.58 9.14 2.19
N SER A 57 -14.81 8.12 1.83
CA SER A 57 -14.64 6.89 2.62
C SER A 57 -13.21 6.37 2.55
N VAL A 58 -12.69 5.83 3.65
CA VAL A 58 -11.36 5.21 3.71
C VAL A 58 -11.55 3.69 3.84
N GLY A 59 -11.74 3.02 2.70
CA GLY A 59 -11.84 1.56 2.60
C GLY A 59 -10.47 0.89 2.74
N ALA A 60 -9.73 1.17 3.81
CA ALA A 60 -8.40 0.62 4.08
C ALA A 60 -8.43 -0.45 5.18
N TYR A 61 -7.61 -1.49 5.07
CA TYR A 61 -7.53 -2.56 6.07
C TYR A 61 -6.07 -2.93 6.36
N SER A 62 -5.67 -2.93 7.62
CA SER A 62 -4.29 -3.21 8.01
C SER A 62 -3.88 -4.66 7.75
N GLY A 63 -2.85 -4.83 6.92
CA GLY A 63 -2.26 -6.12 6.52
C GLY A 63 -2.90 -6.77 5.30
N SER A 64 -3.95 -6.19 4.72
CA SER A 64 -4.64 -6.80 3.57
C SER A 64 -3.76 -6.82 2.33
N LEU A 65 -3.77 -7.95 1.63
CA LEU A 65 -3.31 -8.05 0.25
C LEU A 65 -4.37 -7.51 -0.72
N VAL A 66 -3.97 -7.30 -1.97
CA VAL A 66 -4.91 -7.19 -3.10
C VAL A 66 -5.50 -8.57 -3.39
N GLU A 67 -4.64 -9.59 -3.50
CA GLU A 67 -5.00 -10.98 -3.71
C GLU A 67 -5.67 -11.61 -2.47
N GLY A 68 -6.72 -12.40 -2.69
CA GLY A 68 -7.21 -13.33 -1.67
C GLY A 68 -8.58 -13.91 -1.96
N ALA A 69 -8.92 -14.98 -1.23
CA ALA A 69 -10.17 -15.74 -1.43
C ALA A 69 -11.44 -15.02 -0.92
N GLY A 70 -11.30 -13.86 -0.28
CA GLY A 70 -12.41 -13.10 0.31
C GLY A 70 -11.92 -11.95 1.18
N PHE A 71 -12.83 -11.35 1.94
CA PHE A 71 -12.49 -10.30 2.90
C PHE A 71 -11.38 -10.76 3.88
N PRO A 72 -10.31 -9.97 4.10
CA PRO A 72 -10.19 -8.54 3.79
C PRO A 72 -9.40 -8.19 2.51
N ALA A 73 -9.20 -9.12 1.58
CA ALA A 73 -8.47 -8.88 0.33
C ALA A 73 -9.05 -7.68 -0.43
N GLY A 74 -8.20 -6.82 -1.00
CA GLY A 74 -8.60 -5.61 -1.72
C GLY A 74 -9.58 -5.87 -2.85
N GLU A 75 -9.47 -7.04 -3.48
CA GLU A 75 -10.38 -7.46 -4.53
C GLU A 75 -11.77 -7.90 -4.02
N SER A 76 -12.02 -7.97 -2.71
CA SER A 76 -13.29 -8.46 -2.17
C SER A 76 -14.45 -7.47 -2.37
N VAL A 77 -15.68 -8.01 -2.37
CA VAL A 77 -16.91 -7.20 -2.56
C VAL A 77 -17.07 -6.20 -1.42
N GLU A 78 -16.76 -6.61 -0.19
CA GLU A 78 -16.85 -5.78 1.02
C GLU A 78 -15.87 -4.60 0.96
N ARG A 79 -14.66 -4.82 0.43
CA ARG A 79 -13.65 -3.76 0.25
C ARG A 79 -14.09 -2.74 -0.78
N VAL A 80 -14.73 -3.17 -1.87
CA VAL A 80 -15.31 -2.27 -2.87
C VAL A 80 -16.50 -1.52 -2.30
N ALA A 81 -17.44 -2.21 -1.61
CA ALA A 81 -18.62 -1.59 -1.01
C ALA A 81 -18.26 -0.50 0.01
N ALA A 82 -17.15 -0.67 0.73
CA ALA A 82 -16.61 0.31 1.67
C ALA A 82 -16.16 1.63 1.03
N LEU A 83 -16.13 1.76 -0.30
CA LEU A 83 -15.77 3.01 -0.98
C LEU A 83 -16.94 4.00 -1.09
N ALA A 84 -18.17 3.53 -0.92
CA ALA A 84 -19.35 4.40 -0.80
C ALA A 84 -19.65 4.72 0.66
N ARG A 85 -20.40 5.81 0.88
CA ARG A 85 -20.89 6.21 2.19
C ARG A 85 -22.35 6.64 2.06
N ASP A 86 -23.20 6.16 2.95
CA ASP A 86 -24.64 6.49 2.98
C ASP A 86 -25.34 6.28 1.62
N GLY A 87 -24.97 5.20 0.91
CA GLY A 87 -25.49 4.88 -0.42
C GLY A 87 -24.98 5.75 -1.57
N VAL A 88 -24.08 6.70 -1.29
CA VAL A 88 -23.55 7.64 -2.28
C VAL A 88 -22.13 7.24 -2.68
N ALA A 89 -21.93 7.13 -4.00
CA ALA A 89 -20.66 6.77 -4.62
C ALA A 89 -19.61 7.89 -4.56
N PRO A 90 -18.31 7.55 -4.54
CA PRO A 90 -17.24 8.52 -4.72
C PRO A 90 -17.17 9.01 -6.17
N ASP A 91 -16.63 10.22 -6.37
CA ASP A 91 -16.30 10.73 -7.71
C ASP A 91 -14.89 10.29 -8.13
N VAL A 92 -14.01 10.02 -7.15
CA VAL A 92 -12.62 9.55 -7.36
C VAL A 92 -12.30 8.44 -6.37
N VAL A 93 -11.60 7.40 -6.82
CA VAL A 93 -10.99 6.39 -5.94
C VAL A 93 -9.47 6.46 -6.10
N LEU A 94 -8.75 6.70 -5.01
CA LEU A 94 -7.31 6.53 -4.95
C LEU A 94 -7.00 5.13 -4.42
N VAL A 95 -6.26 4.35 -5.20
CA VAL A 95 -5.84 2.99 -4.82
C VAL A 95 -4.36 3.03 -4.45
N PHE A 96 -4.04 2.77 -3.19
CA PHE A 96 -2.66 2.64 -2.72
C PHE A 96 -2.52 1.41 -1.83
N MET A 97 -2.24 0.28 -2.47
CA MET A 97 -2.05 -1.02 -1.84
C MET A 97 -1.26 -1.96 -2.75
N GLY A 98 -0.72 -3.03 -2.14
CA GLY A 98 0.07 -4.05 -2.82
C GLY A 98 1.39 -4.35 -2.11
N ILE A 99 1.75 -3.56 -1.09
CA ILE A 99 2.97 -3.80 -0.32
C ILE A 99 2.89 -5.12 0.45
N ASN A 100 1.69 -5.54 0.87
CA ASN A 100 1.46 -6.83 1.51
C ASN A 100 1.65 -8.01 0.54
N ASP A 101 1.21 -7.88 -0.72
CA ASP A 101 1.42 -8.90 -1.76
C ASP A 101 2.91 -9.06 -2.07
N TYR A 102 3.63 -7.93 -2.09
CA TYR A 102 5.08 -7.89 -2.17
C TYR A 102 5.76 -8.55 -0.97
N GLY A 103 5.35 -8.19 0.25
CA GLY A 103 6.02 -8.63 1.48
C GLY A 103 5.80 -10.10 1.81
N TRP A 104 4.60 -10.61 1.56
CA TRP A 104 4.25 -12.03 1.76
C TRP A 104 4.65 -12.89 0.57
N GLY A 105 4.68 -12.35 -0.65
CA GLY A 105 4.84 -13.14 -1.86
C GLY A 105 3.54 -13.82 -2.34
N GLY A 106 2.37 -13.31 -1.90
CA GLY A 106 1.05 -13.78 -2.30
C GLY A 106 0.18 -14.34 -1.16
N ALA A 107 -1.09 -14.57 -1.45
CA ALA A 107 -2.11 -14.93 -0.45
C ALA A 107 -1.85 -16.28 0.23
N ALA A 108 -1.35 -17.28 -0.52
CA ALA A 108 -1.02 -18.59 0.05
C ALA A 108 0.09 -18.50 1.11
N ALA A 109 1.14 -17.70 0.85
CA ALA A 109 2.22 -17.48 1.78
C ALA A 109 1.76 -16.69 3.03
N GLN A 110 0.84 -15.74 2.86
CA GLN A 110 0.21 -15.07 4.00
C GLN A 110 -0.56 -16.06 4.90
N ALA A 111 -1.34 -16.96 4.31
CA ALA A 111 -2.11 -17.95 5.05
C ALA A 111 -1.20 -18.96 5.80
N ALA A 112 -0.16 -19.47 5.14
CA ALA A 112 0.81 -20.38 5.74
C ALA A 112 1.61 -19.70 6.86
N GLY A 113 2.02 -18.45 6.65
CA GLY A 113 2.78 -17.68 7.64
C GLY A 113 1.94 -17.05 8.75
N ARG A 114 0.64 -17.37 8.81
CA ARG A 114 -0.33 -16.88 9.82
C ARG A 114 -0.38 -15.36 9.89
N GLY A 115 -0.42 -14.72 8.72
CA GLY A 115 -0.57 -13.27 8.60
C GLY A 115 -1.82 -12.78 9.32
N ASN A 116 -1.78 -11.54 9.80
CA ASN A 116 -2.88 -10.99 10.57
C ASN A 116 -4.16 -10.80 9.73
N ALA A 117 -4.05 -10.55 8.42
CA ALA A 117 -5.18 -10.23 7.54
C ALA A 117 -5.57 -11.37 6.60
N VAL A 118 -5.37 -12.62 7.03
CA VAL A 118 -5.80 -13.80 6.28
C VAL A 118 -7.33 -13.81 6.17
N PRO A 119 -7.90 -14.08 4.98
CA PRO A 119 -9.36 -14.13 4.81
C PRO A 119 -10.04 -15.12 5.76
N SER A 120 -11.11 -14.67 6.41
CA SER A 120 -11.84 -15.48 7.40
C SER A 120 -12.58 -16.67 6.80
N CYS A 121 -12.77 -16.69 5.49
CA CYS A 121 -13.37 -17.82 4.76
C CYS A 121 -12.41 -19.00 4.60
N LEU A 122 -11.12 -18.84 4.89
CA LEU A 122 -10.13 -19.92 4.79
C LEU A 122 -10.12 -20.77 6.06
N ASP A 123 -10.21 -22.08 5.88
CA ASP A 123 -9.95 -23.03 6.96
C ASP A 123 -8.44 -23.22 7.15
N LEU A 124 -7.87 -22.47 8.08
CA LEU A 124 -6.43 -22.52 8.38
C LEU A 124 -5.97 -23.86 8.96
N ALA A 125 -6.88 -24.72 9.44
CA ALA A 125 -6.53 -26.07 9.88
C ALA A 125 -6.00 -26.93 8.71
N ASN A 126 -6.40 -26.61 7.48
CA ASN A 126 -5.96 -27.29 6.26
C ASN A 126 -4.76 -26.62 5.57
N VAL A 127 -4.19 -25.59 6.20
CA VAL A 127 -3.02 -24.88 5.68
C VAL A 127 -1.84 -25.17 6.60
N GLU A 128 -0.85 -25.90 6.09
CA GLU A 128 0.41 -26.19 6.79
C GLU A 128 1.08 -24.87 7.21
N PRO A 129 1.38 -24.66 8.51
CA PRO A 129 2.09 -23.47 8.95
C PRO A 129 3.51 -23.46 8.40
N GLN A 130 3.89 -22.38 7.72
CA GLN A 130 5.23 -22.22 7.18
C GLN A 130 5.69 -20.76 7.25
N ALA A 131 6.93 -20.54 7.69
CA ALA A 131 7.54 -19.21 7.57
C ALA A 131 7.62 -18.81 6.08
N PRO A 132 7.29 -17.57 5.72
CA PRO A 132 7.39 -17.13 4.33
C PRO A 132 8.81 -17.31 3.78
N GLY A 133 8.93 -17.87 2.57
CA GLY A 133 10.19 -18.14 1.89
C GLY A 133 10.38 -17.27 0.65
N LEU A 134 11.03 -17.81 -0.37
CA LEU A 134 11.01 -17.24 -1.72
C LEU A 134 9.59 -17.35 -2.29
N ALA A 135 9.15 -16.30 -2.98
CA ALA A 135 7.89 -16.32 -3.71
C ALA A 135 8.06 -17.10 -5.03
N ASP A 136 6.96 -17.67 -5.51
CA ASP A 136 6.93 -18.22 -6.87
C ASP A 136 7.20 -17.10 -7.89
N ALA A 137 7.88 -17.43 -9.01
CA ALA A 137 8.19 -16.45 -10.05
C ALA A 137 6.93 -15.80 -10.66
N SER A 138 5.76 -16.44 -10.52
CA SER A 138 4.46 -15.92 -10.94
C SER A 138 3.79 -14.99 -9.94
N ALA A 139 4.35 -14.75 -8.74
CA ALA A 139 3.70 -13.96 -7.69
C ALA A 139 3.26 -12.56 -8.15
N ALA A 140 4.11 -11.82 -8.86
CA ALA A 140 3.74 -10.51 -9.43
C ALA A 140 2.62 -10.61 -10.48
N LYS A 141 2.54 -11.72 -11.23
CA LYS A 141 1.51 -11.97 -12.25
C LYS A 141 0.17 -12.36 -11.63
N LEU A 142 0.19 -13.12 -10.53
CA LEU A 142 -1.00 -13.41 -9.73
C LEU A 142 -1.54 -12.13 -9.07
N PHE A 143 -0.64 -11.31 -8.53
CA PHE A 143 -0.96 -9.97 -8.04
C PHE A 143 -1.57 -9.10 -9.14
N GLU A 144 -1.00 -9.06 -10.34
CA GLU A 144 -1.54 -8.31 -11.48
C GLU A 144 -2.98 -8.73 -11.80
N ALA A 145 -3.24 -10.03 -11.86
CA ALA A 145 -4.58 -10.55 -12.12
C ALA A 145 -5.57 -10.19 -10.99
N ALA A 146 -5.14 -10.21 -9.73
CA ALA A 146 -5.96 -9.77 -8.59
C ALA A 146 -6.23 -8.26 -8.64
N TYR A 147 -5.22 -7.46 -8.99
CA TYR A 147 -5.36 -6.01 -9.14
C TYR A 147 -6.34 -5.66 -10.26
N GLU A 148 -6.29 -6.36 -11.39
CA GLU A 148 -7.26 -6.18 -12.49
C GLU A 148 -8.69 -6.54 -12.05
N ARG A 149 -8.89 -7.66 -11.35
CA ARG A 149 -10.21 -8.03 -10.80
C ARG A 149 -10.72 -6.99 -9.81
N MET A 150 -9.85 -6.46 -8.95
CA MET A 150 -10.17 -5.37 -8.04
C MET A 150 -10.64 -4.12 -8.81
N LEU A 151 -9.89 -3.67 -9.82
CA LEU A 151 -10.28 -2.51 -10.65
C LEU A 151 -11.61 -2.74 -11.37
N MET A 152 -11.81 -3.91 -11.97
CA MET A 152 -13.06 -4.25 -12.64
C MET A 152 -14.27 -4.23 -11.69
N ARG A 153 -14.10 -4.67 -10.44
CA ARG A 153 -15.15 -4.58 -9.42
C ARG A 153 -15.45 -3.15 -9.01
N ILE A 154 -14.41 -2.31 -8.83
CA ILE A 154 -14.59 -0.88 -8.53
C ILE A 154 -15.35 -0.20 -9.67
N LEU A 155 -14.92 -0.40 -10.92
CA LEU A 155 -15.55 0.21 -12.10
C LEU A 155 -16.97 -0.31 -12.36
N GLY A 156 -17.23 -1.59 -12.03
CA GLY A 156 -18.58 -2.16 -12.09
C GLY A 156 -19.52 -1.56 -11.04
N ALA A 157 -19.03 -1.34 -9.81
CA ALA A 157 -19.82 -0.76 -8.73
C ALA A 157 -19.99 0.77 -8.87
N TYR A 158 -18.97 1.45 -9.39
CA TYR A 158 -18.89 2.91 -9.46
C TYR A 158 -18.45 3.35 -10.87
N PRO A 159 -19.27 3.15 -11.92
CA PRO A 159 -18.89 3.40 -13.31
C PRO A 159 -18.58 4.86 -13.62
N GLN A 160 -19.00 5.80 -12.77
CA GLN A 160 -18.73 7.22 -12.90
C GLN A 160 -17.46 7.68 -12.16
N ALA A 161 -16.87 6.82 -11.32
CA ALA A 161 -15.72 7.20 -10.51
C ALA A 161 -14.43 7.16 -11.34
N ALA A 162 -13.61 8.21 -11.21
CA ALA A 162 -12.25 8.17 -11.75
C ALA A 162 -11.34 7.38 -10.80
N VAL A 163 -10.74 6.30 -11.28
CA VAL A 163 -9.82 5.47 -10.48
C VAL A 163 -8.37 5.84 -10.78
N ARG A 164 -7.59 6.09 -9.73
CA ARG A 164 -6.17 6.43 -9.80
C ARG A 164 -5.35 5.43 -8.98
N CYS A 165 -4.45 4.71 -9.64
CA CYS A 165 -3.63 3.65 -9.04
C CYS A 165 -2.26 4.19 -8.69
N CYS A 166 -1.93 4.28 -7.41
CA CYS A 166 -0.61 4.69 -6.93
C CYS A 166 0.35 3.50 -6.96
N THR A 167 1.50 3.66 -7.61
CA THR A 167 2.59 2.68 -7.53
C THR A 167 3.17 2.62 -6.12
N LEU A 168 3.77 1.50 -5.73
CA LEU A 168 4.48 1.32 -4.47
C LEU A 168 5.80 2.11 -4.45
N CYS A 169 6.12 2.68 -3.29
CA CYS A 169 7.28 3.52 -3.05
C CYS A 169 8.09 2.98 -1.84
N PRO A 170 9.43 3.00 -1.87
CA PRO A 170 10.25 2.50 -0.75
C PRO A 170 10.08 3.34 0.52
N GLY A 171 9.93 2.67 1.66
CA GLY A 171 10.04 3.29 2.97
C GLY A 171 11.48 3.24 3.50
N ARG A 172 11.92 4.32 4.14
CA ARG A 172 13.22 4.45 4.79
C ARG A 172 13.05 4.57 6.30
N VAL A 173 13.74 3.73 7.06
CA VAL A 173 13.67 3.76 8.52
C VAL A 173 14.09 5.14 9.04
N VAL A 174 13.28 5.70 9.93
CA VAL A 174 13.52 7.00 10.58
C VAL A 174 14.92 7.07 11.18
N GLY A 175 15.61 8.19 10.95
CA GLY A 175 16.98 8.40 11.41
C GLY A 175 18.07 7.76 10.55
N CYS A 176 17.74 7.06 9.46
CA CYS A 176 18.74 6.52 8.53
C CYS A 176 19.00 7.47 7.35
N ASP A 177 20.28 7.76 7.08
CA ASP A 177 20.70 8.60 5.94
C ASP A 177 20.72 7.84 4.60
N ARG A 178 20.78 6.51 4.65
CA ARG A 178 20.81 5.63 3.47
C ARG A 178 19.44 4.99 3.24
N SER A 179 19.18 4.57 2.00
CA SER A 179 17.98 3.78 1.70
C SER A 179 18.05 2.47 2.46
N THR A 180 16.98 2.13 3.18
CA THR A 180 16.91 0.93 4.00
C THR A 180 15.91 -0.08 3.46
N PHE A 181 15.38 0.11 2.25
CA PHE A 181 14.32 -0.74 1.75
C PHE A 181 14.88 -2.06 1.21
N ALA A 182 14.27 -3.18 1.57
CA ALA A 182 14.55 -4.45 0.93
C ALA A 182 13.86 -4.47 -0.44
N TYR A 183 14.59 -4.25 -1.55
CA TYR A 183 13.99 -4.13 -2.89
C TYR A 183 13.58 -5.48 -3.52
N ASN A 184 14.21 -6.58 -3.11
CA ASN A 184 13.94 -7.93 -3.60
C ASN A 184 13.65 -8.93 -2.45
N LEU A 185 12.68 -8.58 -1.59
CA LEU A 185 12.44 -9.27 -0.32
C LEU A 185 12.24 -10.78 -0.47
N ARG A 186 11.48 -11.20 -1.49
CA ARG A 186 11.03 -12.59 -1.70
C ARG A 186 11.56 -13.20 -2.99
N GLY A 187 12.58 -12.61 -3.60
CA GLY A 187 13.09 -13.04 -4.92
C GLY A 187 12.29 -12.51 -6.12
N VAL A 188 11.23 -11.75 -5.86
CA VAL A 188 10.51 -10.96 -6.87
C VAL A 188 10.70 -9.46 -6.53
N PRO A 189 11.40 -8.68 -7.37
CA PRO A 189 11.65 -7.26 -7.10
C PRO A 189 10.36 -6.43 -7.06
N ILE A 190 10.33 -5.38 -6.23
CA ILE A 190 9.19 -4.46 -6.11
C ILE A 190 8.79 -3.84 -7.46
N ASP A 191 9.73 -3.65 -8.38
CA ASP A 191 9.46 -3.13 -9.73
C ASP A 191 8.46 -4.00 -10.48
N ARG A 192 8.48 -5.33 -10.28
CA ARG A 192 7.53 -6.25 -10.92
C ARG A 192 6.10 -6.02 -10.44
N TYR A 193 5.92 -5.64 -9.18
CA TYR A 193 4.61 -5.27 -8.64
C TYR A 193 4.18 -3.89 -9.15
N ASN A 194 5.11 -2.93 -9.29
CA ASN A 194 4.80 -1.65 -9.91
C ASN A 194 4.45 -1.77 -11.40
N ASP A 195 5.12 -2.65 -12.14
CA ASP A 195 4.78 -2.98 -13.53
C ASP A 195 3.39 -3.61 -13.62
N ALA A 196 3.05 -4.51 -12.69
CA ALA A 196 1.71 -5.08 -12.59
C ALA A 196 0.63 -4.02 -12.33
N ILE A 197 0.87 -3.05 -11.42
CA ILE A 197 -0.05 -1.92 -11.18
C ILE A 197 -0.25 -1.11 -12.46
N ARG A 198 0.84 -0.75 -13.15
CA ARG A 198 0.77 0.01 -14.41
C ARG A 198 0.00 -0.75 -15.48
N ALA A 199 0.28 -2.04 -15.65
CA ALA A 199 -0.34 -2.88 -16.66
C ALA A 199 -1.85 -3.08 -16.40
N ALA A 200 -2.22 -3.39 -15.15
CA ALA A 200 -3.62 -3.54 -14.75
C ALA A 200 -4.40 -2.23 -14.91
N ALA A 201 -3.83 -1.09 -14.47
CA ALA A 201 -4.44 0.22 -14.63
C ALA A 201 -4.65 0.57 -16.12
N ALA A 202 -3.65 0.32 -16.97
CA ALA A 202 -3.75 0.57 -18.41
C ALA A 202 -4.86 -0.28 -19.06
N ARG A 203 -4.96 -1.58 -18.73
CA ARG A 203 -6.02 -2.46 -19.26
C ARG A 203 -7.42 -2.04 -18.82
N ALA A 204 -7.56 -1.59 -17.57
CA ALA A 204 -8.84 -1.11 -17.03
C ALA A 204 -9.18 0.34 -17.46
N GLY A 205 -8.29 1.04 -18.17
CA GLY A 205 -8.48 2.45 -18.51
C GLY A 205 -8.37 3.41 -17.32
N CYS A 206 -7.74 2.99 -16.22
CA CYS A 206 -7.51 3.81 -15.04
C CYS A 206 -6.22 4.63 -15.17
N SER A 207 -6.12 5.73 -14.42
CA SER A 207 -4.90 6.55 -14.38
C SER A 207 -3.88 5.97 -13.38
N VAL A 208 -2.59 6.16 -13.65
CA VAL A 208 -1.50 5.81 -12.72
C VAL A 208 -0.94 7.07 -12.07
N VAL A 209 -0.74 7.02 -10.76
CA VAL A 209 0.03 8.01 -9.98
C VAL A 209 1.39 7.37 -9.71
N ASP A 210 2.31 7.55 -10.65
CA ASP A 210 3.59 6.83 -10.67
C ASP A 210 4.63 7.48 -9.75
N ILE A 211 4.42 7.34 -8.44
CA ILE A 211 5.37 7.83 -7.43
C ILE A 211 6.68 7.05 -7.44
N ALA A 212 6.70 5.81 -7.91
CA ALA A 212 7.91 4.99 -8.02
C ALA A 212 8.90 5.61 -9.02
N ALA A 213 8.39 6.12 -10.16
CA ALA A 213 9.20 6.78 -11.17
C ALA A 213 9.90 8.06 -10.68
N LEU A 214 9.41 8.68 -9.59
CA LEU A 214 10.06 9.86 -9.02
C LEU A 214 11.39 9.52 -8.33
N GLY A 215 11.61 8.28 -7.87
CA GLY A 215 12.88 7.82 -7.31
C GLY A 215 13.22 8.42 -5.94
N PHE A 216 12.22 8.54 -5.07
CA PHE A 216 12.36 9.00 -3.68
C PHE A 216 11.87 7.93 -2.71
N ASP A 217 12.43 7.92 -1.50
CA ASP A 217 11.87 7.20 -0.37
C ASP A 217 10.99 8.15 0.48
N TYR A 218 10.17 7.60 1.35
CA TYR A 218 9.56 8.33 2.47
C TYR A 218 10.04 7.79 3.82
N GLU A 219 10.02 8.61 4.86
CA GLU A 219 10.39 8.21 6.22
C GLU A 219 9.34 7.26 6.83
N ALA A 220 9.78 6.13 7.36
CA ALA A 220 8.93 5.06 7.88
C ALA A 220 9.51 4.49 9.17
N VAL A 221 8.70 3.80 9.98
CA VAL A 221 9.19 3.13 11.20
C VAL A 221 9.82 1.76 10.91
N ASP A 222 9.31 1.04 9.92
CA ASP A 222 9.66 -0.36 9.62
C ASP A 222 9.92 -0.63 8.13
N GLY A 223 10.23 0.43 7.39
CA GLY A 223 10.39 0.38 5.93
C GLY A 223 9.07 0.32 5.16
N THR A 224 7.91 0.37 5.85
CA THR A 224 6.59 0.39 5.21
C THR A 224 5.67 1.45 5.79
N HIS A 225 5.54 1.56 7.11
CA HIS A 225 4.55 2.45 7.72
C HIS A 225 5.12 3.86 7.92
N PRO A 226 4.60 4.89 7.23
CA PRO A 226 5.13 6.24 7.34
C PRO A 226 5.02 6.82 8.76
N THR A 227 6.03 7.61 9.14
CA THR A 227 5.89 8.60 10.22
C THR A 227 5.02 9.77 9.75
N ALA A 228 4.68 10.74 10.60
CA ALA A 228 4.01 11.96 10.14
C ALA A 228 4.82 12.75 9.09
N ARG A 229 6.16 12.73 9.19
CA ARG A 229 7.01 13.28 8.12
C ARG A 229 6.92 12.44 6.86
N GLY A 230 6.95 11.12 6.99
CA GLY A 230 6.73 10.19 5.89
C GLY A 230 5.40 10.40 5.17
N MET A 231 4.31 10.61 5.90
CA MET A 231 2.99 10.89 5.34
C MET A 231 3.01 12.15 4.48
N ARG A 232 3.66 13.23 4.95
CA ARG A 232 3.83 14.47 4.16
C ARG A 232 4.67 14.24 2.91
N GLN A 233 5.79 13.53 3.02
CA GLN A 233 6.65 13.19 1.88
C GLN A 233 5.88 12.38 0.83
N LEU A 234 5.19 11.33 1.26
CA LEU A 234 4.38 10.48 0.39
C LEU A 234 3.25 11.28 -0.29
N ALA A 235 2.55 12.14 0.44
CA ALA A 235 1.51 12.99 -0.11
C ALA A 235 2.03 13.93 -1.21
N MET A 236 3.16 14.60 -0.96
CA MET A 236 3.74 15.52 -1.95
C MET A 236 4.27 14.78 -3.18
N LEU A 237 4.85 13.59 -3.01
CA LEU A 237 5.22 12.73 -4.14
C LEU A 237 3.99 12.35 -4.98
N MET A 238 2.86 12.01 -4.35
CA MET A 238 1.62 11.70 -5.07
C MET A 238 1.07 12.92 -5.81
N LEU A 239 1.00 14.09 -5.17
CA LEU A 239 0.56 15.33 -5.82
C LEU A 239 1.48 15.70 -6.99
N ARG A 240 2.79 15.53 -6.83
CA ARG A 240 3.78 15.76 -7.89
C ARG A 240 3.61 14.80 -9.06
N ALA A 241 3.36 13.51 -8.80
CA ALA A 241 3.06 12.52 -9.83
C ALA A 241 1.72 12.79 -10.54
N MET A 242 0.77 13.45 -9.87
CA MET A 242 -0.48 13.93 -10.47
C MET A 242 -0.32 15.26 -11.25
N GLY A 243 0.85 15.91 -11.22
CA GLY A 243 1.07 17.24 -11.80
C GLY A 243 0.41 18.38 -11.02
N LEU A 244 0.12 18.17 -9.73
CA LEU A 244 -0.53 19.14 -8.83
C LEU A 244 0.44 19.82 -7.85
N ALA A 245 1.71 19.39 -7.84
CA ALA A 245 2.81 20.01 -7.12
C ALA A 245 4.04 20.04 -8.02
N ASP A 246 5.01 20.91 -7.72
CA ASP A 246 6.29 20.99 -8.43
C ASP A 246 7.42 20.32 -7.64
N ASP A 247 8.63 20.31 -8.22
CA ASP A 247 9.80 19.70 -7.60
C ASP A 247 10.26 20.46 -6.34
N ALA A 248 9.95 21.76 -6.22
CA ALA A 248 10.32 22.56 -5.06
C ALA A 248 9.54 22.11 -3.81
N VAL A 249 8.23 21.88 -3.97
CA VAL A 249 7.38 21.36 -2.89
C VAL A 249 7.86 19.97 -2.42
N VAL A 250 8.29 19.10 -3.34
CA VAL A 250 8.87 17.80 -2.96
C VAL A 250 10.19 18.00 -2.21
N ALA A 251 11.07 18.89 -2.68
CA ALA A 251 12.34 19.17 -2.04
C ALA A 251 12.16 19.71 -0.60
N GLU A 252 11.17 20.56 -0.36
CA GLU A 252 10.84 21.11 0.97
C GLU A 252 10.46 20.02 1.99
N THR A 253 9.91 18.89 1.55
CA THR A 253 9.63 17.75 2.44
C THR A 253 10.89 17.04 2.94
N GLY A 254 12.02 17.28 2.28
CA GLY A 254 13.28 16.57 2.50
C GLY A 254 13.16 15.08 2.23
N ALA A 255 12.29 14.66 1.30
CA ALA A 255 12.20 13.28 0.85
C ALA A 255 13.56 12.85 0.26
N PRO A 256 14.19 11.79 0.79
CA PRO A 256 15.51 11.41 0.32
C PRO A 256 15.42 10.60 -0.98
N ARG A 257 16.46 10.66 -1.82
CA ARG A 257 16.53 9.86 -3.04
C ARG A 257 16.61 8.37 -2.72
N SER A 258 15.86 7.57 -3.47
CA SER A 258 15.99 6.11 -3.44
C SER A 258 17.37 5.68 -3.92
N HIS A 259 17.89 4.62 -3.31
CA HIS A 259 19.15 4.03 -3.74
C HIS A 259 19.09 2.51 -3.57
N ARG A 260 19.05 1.80 -4.71
CA ARG A 260 19.13 0.34 -4.73
C ARG A 260 20.59 -0.09 -4.88
N SER A 261 21.15 -0.70 -3.84
CA SER A 261 22.54 -1.17 -3.81
C SER A 261 22.70 -2.67 -4.07
N CYS A 262 21.60 -3.41 -4.25
CA CYS A 262 21.57 -4.85 -4.37
C CYS A 262 20.36 -5.32 -5.20
N GLU A 263 20.56 -6.36 -6.02
CA GLU A 263 19.49 -7.03 -6.78
C GLU A 263 19.20 -8.45 -6.25
N GLU A 264 20.02 -8.97 -5.34
CA GLU A 264 19.89 -10.33 -4.81
C GLU A 264 18.62 -10.50 -3.94
N PRO A 265 18.01 -11.70 -3.93
CA PRO A 265 16.92 -12.02 -3.02
C PRO A 265 17.30 -11.82 -1.55
N CYS A 266 16.40 -11.26 -0.74
CA CYS A 266 16.68 -11.01 0.68
C CYS A 266 16.49 -12.25 1.57
N VAL A 267 15.79 -13.29 1.11
CA VAL A 267 15.59 -14.53 1.88
C VAL A 267 16.94 -15.19 2.13
N GLY A 268 17.30 -15.35 3.41
CA GLY A 268 18.60 -15.90 3.84
C GLY A 268 19.74 -14.89 3.85
N CYS A 269 19.49 -13.62 3.53
CA CYS A 269 20.50 -12.55 3.60
C CYS A 269 20.69 -12.05 5.04
N GLU A 270 21.94 -11.90 5.49
CA GLU A 270 22.27 -11.40 6.83
C GLU A 270 21.88 -9.93 7.06
N HIS A 271 21.74 -9.14 5.98
CA HIS A 271 21.35 -7.74 6.05
C HIS A 271 19.82 -7.54 6.11
N ALA A 272 19.03 -8.56 5.78
CA ALA A 272 17.58 -8.45 5.84
C ALA A 272 17.12 -8.41 7.31
N ALA A 273 16.34 -7.39 7.69
CA ALA A 273 15.89 -7.24 9.07
C ALA A 273 14.89 -8.33 9.49
N SER A 274 14.04 -8.75 8.55
CA SER A 274 13.17 -9.92 8.66
C SER A 274 12.85 -10.42 7.27
N THR A 275 12.88 -11.74 7.11
CA THR A 275 12.18 -12.44 6.02
C THR A 275 11.23 -13.48 6.58
N GLY A 276 10.89 -13.41 7.87
CA GLY A 276 9.88 -14.27 8.50
C GLY A 276 8.48 -13.66 8.46
N SER A 277 7.64 -14.02 9.43
CA SER A 277 6.30 -13.45 9.59
C SER A 277 6.28 -12.05 10.22
N ALA A 278 7.41 -11.58 10.77
CA ALA A 278 7.51 -10.21 11.28
C ALA A 278 7.59 -9.22 10.12
N TRP A 279 6.70 -8.22 10.12
CA TRP A 279 6.61 -7.22 9.07
C TRP A 279 7.73 -6.18 9.18
N LEU A 280 8.82 -6.37 8.42
CA LEU A 280 9.92 -5.42 8.30
C LEU A 280 10.45 -5.45 6.85
N CYS A 281 10.14 -4.45 6.04
CA CYS A 281 10.67 -4.34 4.67
C CYS A 281 12.04 -3.63 4.67
N VAL A 282 12.97 -4.09 5.52
CA VAL A 282 14.21 -3.38 5.83
C VAL A 282 15.45 -4.18 5.45
N CYS A 283 16.35 -3.55 4.70
CA CYS A 283 17.73 -3.93 4.47
C CYS A 283 18.65 -3.04 5.33
N ARG A 284 19.54 -3.66 6.10
CA ARG A 284 20.49 -2.99 7.01
C ARG A 284 21.89 -2.81 6.41
N ARG A 285 22.02 -2.90 5.09
CA ARG A 285 23.28 -2.77 4.37
C ARG A 285 23.74 -1.31 4.25
#